data_AF-A0A4S0JTA8-F1
#
_entry.id   AF-A0A4S0JTA8-F1
#
_cell.length_a   1.000
_cell.length_b   1.000
_cell.length_c   1.000
_cell.angle_alpha   90.00
_cell.angle_beta   90.00
_cell.angle_gamma   90.00
#
_symmetry.space_group_name_H-M   'P 1'
#
loop_
_entity.id
_entity.type
_entity.pdbx_description
1 polymer ?
#
loop_
_entity_poly.entity_id
_entity_poly.type
_entity_poly.pdbx_seq_one_letter_code
_entity_poly.pdbx_strand_id
1 'polypeptide(L)' 'AMNRALAVNRLRPVIDKVLPWREAAGAFRHLERGSPFGKVVLDHMQ' A
#
# COMPACT_ATOMS: atom_id res chain seq x y z
N ALA A 1 -0.36 4.50 18.26
CA ALA A 1 -1.28 3.42 18.69
C ALA A 1 -1.47 2.33 17.61
N MET A 2 -1.78 2.68 16.35
CA MET A 2 -2.09 1.73 15.26
C MET A 2 -1.05 0.61 15.04
N ASN A 3 0.25 0.94 14.93
CA ASN A 3 1.29 -0.07 14.67
C ASN A 3 1.41 -1.12 15.78
N ARG A 4 1.18 -0.72 17.04
CA ARG A 4 1.18 -1.64 18.17
C ARG A 4 -0.01 -2.59 18.09
N ALA A 5 -1.19 -2.09 17.72
CA ALA A 5 -2.37 -2.93 17.52
C ALA A 5 -2.19 -3.94 16.39
N LEU A 6 -1.56 -3.53 15.27
CA LEU A 6 -1.19 -4.44 14.18
C LEU A 6 -0.27 -5.56 14.67
N ALA A 7 0.76 -5.23 15.45
CA ALA A 7 1.72 -6.20 15.97
C ALA A 7 1.09 -7.17 16.99
N VAL A 8 0.35 -6.67 17.98
CA VAL A 8 -0.29 -7.48 19.02
C VAL A 8 -1.29 -8.47 18.41
N ASN A 9 -2.09 -8.02 17.45
CA ASN A 9 -3.11 -8.84 16.80
C ASN A 9 -2.58 -9.60 15.57
N ARG A 10 -1.28 -9.52 15.28
CA ARG A 10 -0.62 -10.15 14.13
C ARG A 10 -1.33 -9.88 12.79
N LEU A 11 -1.90 -8.68 12.66
CA LEU A 11 -2.63 -8.28 11.46
C LEU A 11 -1.66 -8.10 10.31
N ARG A 12 -1.94 -8.77 9.19
CA ARG A 12 -1.16 -8.66 7.95
C ARG A 12 -1.88 -7.71 7.01
N PRO A 13 -1.25 -6.60 6.58
CA PRO A 13 -1.83 -5.73 5.56
C PRO A 13 -2.06 -6.49 4.25
N VAL A 14 -3.20 -6.27 3.61
CA VAL A 14 -3.44 -6.72 2.24
C VAL A 14 -2.79 -5.71 1.29
N ILE A 15 -1.86 -6.19 0.46
CA ILE A 15 -1.16 -5.39 -0.54
C ILE A 15 -1.89 -5.60 -1.86
N ASP A 16 -2.37 -4.50 -2.44
CA ASP A 16 -3.02 -4.47 -3.75
C ASP A 16 -1.96 -4.46 -4.86
N LYS A 17 -1.01 -3.53 -4.75
CA LYS A 17 0.03 -3.31 -5.75
C LYS A 17 1.30 -2.74 -5.12
N VAL A 18 2.45 -3.15 -5.65
CA VAL A 18 3.75 -2.54 -5.37
C VAL A 18 4.20 -1.84 -6.64
N LEU A 19 4.55 -0.56 -6.55
CA LEU A 19 5.03 0.26 -7.66
C LEU A 19 6.40 0.85 -7.30
N PRO A 20 7.32 1.04 -8.27
CA PRO A 20 8.55 1.78 -8.02
C PRO A 20 8.26 3.20 -7.52
N TRP A 21 9.16 3.77 -6.70
CA TRP A 21 9.03 5.14 -6.20
C TRP A 21 8.81 6.17 -7.32
N ARG A 22 9.53 6.00 -8.44
CA ARG A 22 9.39 6.83 -9.65
C ARG A 22 8.00 6.80 -10.30
N GLU A 23 7.16 5.83 -9.95
CA GLU A 23 5.80 5.66 -10.46
C GLU A 23 4.72 6.10 -9.46
N ALA A 24 5.05 6.94 -8.47
CA ALA A 24 4.08 7.44 -7.49
C ALA A 24 2.81 8.04 -8.12
N ALA A 25 2.93 8.77 -9.25
CA ALA A 25 1.76 9.29 -9.97
C ALA A 25 0.84 8.16 -10.49
N GLY A 26 1.40 7.01 -10.88
CA GLY A 26 0.65 5.81 -11.24
C GLY A 26 -0.12 5.21 -10.05
N ALA A 27 0.45 5.27 -8.84
CA ALA A 27 -0.22 4.82 -7.61
C ALA A 27 -1.48 5.63 -7.32
N PHE A 28 -1.42 6.96 -7.44
CA PHE A 28 -2.60 7.82 -7.25
C PHE A 28 -3.69 7.54 -8.27
N ARG A 29 -3.33 7.40 -9.55
CA ARG A 29 -4.30 7.02 -10.61
C ARG A 29 -4.93 5.64 -10.38
N HIS A 30 -4.22 4.71 -9.74
CA HIS A 30 -4.77 3.40 -9.37
C HIS A 30 -5.78 3.53 -8.22
N LEU A 31 -5.49 4.38 -7.23
CA LEU A 31 -6.41 4.66 -6.11
C LEU A 31 -7.68 5.40 -6.55
N GLU A 32 -7.59 6.28 -7.54
CA GLU A 32 -8.73 7.02 -8.11
C GLU A 32 -9.72 6.11 -8.86
N ARG A 33 -9.24 4.98 -9.39
CA ARG A 33 -10.11 3.96 -9.98
C ARG A 33 -10.76 3.22 -8.81
N GLY A 34 -12.04 3.49 -8.56
CA GLY A 34 -12.77 3.21 -7.31
C GLY A 34 -12.89 1.76 -6.78
N SER A 35 -11.94 0.86 -7.07
CA SER A 35 -11.85 -0.44 -6.42
C SER A 35 -10.39 -0.90 -6.18
N PRO A 36 -9.52 -0.10 -5.53
CA PRO A 36 -8.25 -0.62 -5.04
C PRO A 36 -8.53 -1.64 -3.92
N PHE A 37 -7.91 -2.83 -4.01
CA PHE A 37 -8.09 -3.91 -3.05
C PHE A 37 -6.94 -3.95 -2.04
N GLY A 38 -6.99 -3.05 -1.05
CA GLY A 38 -5.99 -2.96 0.01
C GLY A 38 -5.02 -1.80 -0.17
N LYS A 39 -3.75 -2.00 0.17
CA LYS A 39 -2.73 -0.94 0.17
C LYS A 39 -1.89 -0.95 -1.10
N VAL A 40 -1.64 0.23 -1.67
CA VAL A 40 -0.61 0.43 -2.68
C VAL A 40 0.71 0.80 -1.98
N VAL A 41 1.78 0.10 -2.29
CA VAL A 41 3.11 0.29 -1.71
C VAL A 41 4.04 0.90 -2.76
N LEU A 42 4.84 1.89 -2.34
CA LEU A 42 5.93 2.41 -3.16
C LEU A 42 7.25 1.80 -2.70
N ASP A 43 7.94 1.12 -3.62
CA ASP A 43 9.26 0.55 -3.39
C ASP A 43 10.35 1.57 -3.75
N HIS A 44 11.17 1.93 -2.76
CA HIS A 44 12.25 2.91 -2.90
C HIS A 44 13.61 2.27 -3.21
N MET A 45 13.67 0.96 -3.38
CA MET A 45 14.91 0.21 -3.66
C MET A 45 15.02 -0.27 -5.12
N GLN A 46 14.00 -0.02 -5.93
CA GLN A 46 13.90 -0.36 -7.36
C GLN A 46 14.26 0.79 -8.31
#